data_AF-A0A8H3AZD5-F1
#
_entry.id   AF-A0A8H3AZD5-F1
#
_cell.length_a   1.000
_cell.length_b   1.000
_cell.length_c   1.000
_cell.angle_alpha   90.00
_cell.angle_beta   90.00
_cell.angle_gamma   90.00
#
_symmetry.space_group_name_H-M   'P 1'
#
loop_
_entity.id
_entity.type
_entity.pdbx_description
1 polymer ?
#
loop_
_entity_poly.entity_id
_entity_poly.type
_entity_poly.pdbx_seq_one_letter_code
_entity_poly.pdbx_strand_id
1 'polypeptide(L)'
;MSLAPTPLLPAQNIDLRDRRAYRDMSYKSYSPSPSPSPPYDQNEFPKHGKPMATAPRRRRPTRNAGDIQVPPTYAKARPLSVGFVTPPRSTQEQALPSPETTPPPSRTSRKVELPWKLARPEVTPVLSETLAIIDPGLEGVPVEFVVHKLKTVGQELLTSLGNVVPPSSIFPSINTASLPSELELHVRDRSQPLEAIPTHLLCVFNPHAGKASKGHLFPAHSLVLASQCSKFPQVGPATRTVDHERGTTRLPVVPLPVPHPASFGFLNAYLYTRRVDKVLATLVPLPTQILATISASMANQPACGAIPQLSAAMARTFTLPTLVDRAGVIHGMWSNCKALGVDDDRLWKVLELAWDIIVASISASAGKNTPATQSS
;
A
#
# COMPACT_ATOMS: atom_id res chain seq x y z
N MET A 1 -43.03 -10.56 -15.44
CA MET A 1 -42.73 -10.51 -14.00
C MET A 1 -41.76 -9.35 -13.79
N SER A 2 -42.27 -8.23 -13.27
CA SER A 2 -41.50 -7.01 -13.04
C SER A 2 -40.84 -7.12 -11.67
N LEU A 3 -39.51 -7.17 -11.63
CA LEU A 3 -38.76 -7.17 -10.37
C LEU A 3 -38.74 -5.74 -9.82
N ALA A 4 -39.44 -5.53 -8.72
CA ALA A 4 -39.39 -4.29 -7.97
C ALA A 4 -37.95 -4.06 -7.45
N PRO A 5 -37.43 -2.82 -7.51
CA PRO A 5 -36.11 -2.51 -6.98
C PRO A 5 -36.09 -2.70 -5.46
N THR A 6 -35.09 -3.44 -4.98
CA THR A 6 -34.83 -3.64 -3.56
C THR A 6 -34.50 -2.28 -2.92
N PRO A 7 -35.15 -1.88 -1.81
CA PRO A 7 -34.84 -0.63 -1.15
C PRO A 7 -33.43 -0.69 -0.57
N LEU A 8 -32.59 0.28 -0.94
CA LEU A 8 -31.30 0.52 -0.30
C LEU A 8 -31.55 0.86 1.17
N LEU A 9 -30.90 0.13 2.08
CA LEU A 9 -30.94 0.44 3.51
C LEU A 9 -30.46 1.89 3.73
N PRO A 10 -31.07 2.66 4.65
CA PRO A 10 -30.62 4.01 4.94
C PRO A 10 -29.16 3.96 5.42
N ALA A 11 -28.32 4.80 4.81
CA ALA A 11 -26.94 4.99 5.22
C ALA A 11 -26.94 5.29 6.73
N GLN A 12 -26.32 4.40 7.51
CA GLN A 12 -26.18 4.62 8.94
C GLN A 12 -25.36 5.90 9.11
N ASN A 13 -25.96 6.91 9.75
CA ASN A 13 -25.29 8.16 10.04
C ASN A 13 -24.18 7.85 11.06
N ILE A 14 -22.97 7.60 10.56
CA ILE A 14 -21.84 7.18 11.38
C ILE A 14 -21.30 8.42 12.06
N ASP A 15 -21.82 8.65 13.26
CA ASP A 15 -21.30 9.68 14.13
C ASP A 15 -19.92 9.24 14.64
N LEU A 16 -18.87 9.78 14.02
CA LEU A 16 -17.48 9.61 14.47
C LEU A 16 -17.26 10.15 15.89
N ARG A 17 -18.22 10.92 16.43
CA ARG A 17 -18.20 11.53 17.76
C ARG A 17 -18.90 10.70 18.82
N ASP A 18 -19.50 9.55 18.47
CA ASP A 18 -20.11 8.65 19.46
C ASP A 18 -19.03 7.94 20.30
N ARG A 19 -18.59 8.64 21.35
CA ARG A 19 -17.61 8.15 22.34
C ARG A 19 -18.11 6.94 23.12
N ARG A 20 -19.43 6.63 23.13
CA ARG A 20 -19.95 5.46 23.85
C ARG A 20 -19.50 4.16 23.20
N ALA A 21 -19.49 4.10 21.87
CA ALA A 21 -19.00 2.95 21.12
C ALA A 21 -17.51 2.64 21.40
N TYR A 22 -16.71 3.63 21.82
CA TYR A 22 -15.31 3.43 22.17
C TYR A 22 -15.12 2.67 23.49
N ARG A 23 -15.95 2.97 24.51
CA ARG A 23 -15.87 2.27 25.81
C ARG A 23 -16.00 0.76 25.62
N ASP A 24 -16.91 0.33 24.75
CA ASP A 24 -17.16 -1.08 24.50
C ASP A 24 -16.03 -1.79 23.71
N MET A 25 -15.25 -1.03 22.93
CA MET A 25 -14.08 -1.58 22.23
C MET A 25 -12.84 -1.67 23.12
N SER A 26 -12.65 -0.72 24.04
CA SER A 26 -11.52 -0.72 24.97
C SER A 26 -11.52 -1.94 25.91
N TYR A 27 -12.69 -2.52 26.20
CA TYR A 27 -12.80 -3.74 27.02
C TYR A 27 -12.53 -5.05 26.28
N LYS A 28 -12.46 -5.06 24.94
CA LYS A 28 -12.25 -6.29 24.16
C LYS A 28 -10.80 -6.54 23.75
N SER A 29 -9.88 -5.62 24.01
CA SER A 29 -8.45 -5.84 23.80
C SER A 29 -7.80 -6.55 25.00
N TYR A 30 -7.53 -7.85 24.83
CA TYR A 30 -6.60 -8.69 25.59
C TYR A 30 -6.86 -8.86 27.10
N SER A 31 -7.96 -9.53 27.47
CA SER A 31 -7.89 -10.46 28.60
C SER A 31 -7.65 -11.87 28.05
N PRO A 32 -6.52 -12.53 28.37
CA PRO A 32 -6.37 -13.94 28.04
C PRO A 32 -7.42 -14.72 28.82
N SER A 33 -8.31 -15.41 28.11
CA SER A 33 -9.27 -16.34 28.72
C SER A 33 -8.51 -17.31 29.63
N PRO A 34 -8.91 -17.48 30.89
CA PRO A 34 -8.29 -18.47 31.76
C PRO A 34 -8.54 -19.86 31.16
N SER A 35 -7.47 -20.57 30.83
CA SER A 35 -7.54 -21.95 30.40
C SER A 35 -8.18 -22.83 31.49
N PRO A 36 -9.06 -23.77 31.14
CA PRO A 36 -9.61 -24.71 32.11
C PRO A 36 -8.49 -25.60 32.65
N SER A 37 -8.32 -25.62 33.97
CA SER A 37 -7.36 -26.50 34.63
C SER A 37 -7.85 -27.96 34.55
N PRO A 38 -6.96 -28.94 34.37
CA PRO A 38 -7.31 -30.35 34.43
C PRO A 38 -7.59 -30.80 35.88
N PRO A 39 -8.35 -31.88 36.09
CA PRO A 39 -8.66 -32.40 37.42
C PRO A 39 -7.40 -33.01 38.03
N TYR A 40 -7.06 -32.61 39.26
CA TYR A 40 -5.94 -33.16 40.01
C TYR A 40 -6.43 -34.33 40.88
N ASP A 41 -5.76 -35.46 40.73
CA ASP A 41 -5.91 -36.68 41.53
C ASP A 41 -5.37 -36.44 42.96
N GLN A 42 -6.14 -36.87 43.96
CA GLN A 42 -5.74 -36.86 45.36
C GLN A 42 -4.95 -38.14 45.66
N ASN A 43 -3.70 -38.01 46.13
CA ASN A 43 -3.06 -39.05 46.93
C ASN A 43 -2.07 -38.46 47.94
N GLU A 44 -2.02 -39.13 49.08
CA GLU A 44 -1.64 -38.67 50.42
C GLU A 44 -0.12 -38.74 50.78
N PHE A 45 0.18 -38.17 51.97
CA PHE A 45 1.32 -38.37 52.91
C PHE A 45 2.61 -37.50 52.76
N PRO A 46 3.41 -37.29 53.84
CA PRO A 46 3.08 -36.48 55.02
C PRO A 46 4.18 -35.47 55.46
N LYS A 47 3.82 -34.71 56.51
CA LYS A 47 4.54 -33.68 57.27
C LYS A 47 5.99 -34.01 57.69
N HIS A 48 6.90 -33.04 57.54
CA HIS A 48 7.75 -32.46 58.61
C HIS A 48 8.75 -31.39 58.11
N GLY A 49 8.93 -30.30 58.87
CA GLY A 49 10.24 -29.62 58.99
C GLY A 49 10.36 -28.13 58.59
N LYS A 50 10.20 -27.24 59.60
CA LYS A 50 10.81 -25.93 59.90
C LYS A 50 11.21 -24.89 58.80
N PRO A 51 11.04 -23.58 59.08
CA PRO A 51 11.34 -22.50 58.13
C PRO A 51 12.81 -22.02 58.24
N MET A 52 13.47 -21.81 57.10
CA MET A 52 14.70 -21.03 57.00
C MET A 52 14.49 -19.85 56.05
N ALA A 53 14.79 -18.65 56.55
CA ALA A 53 14.77 -17.41 55.80
C ALA A 53 15.94 -17.36 54.80
N THR A 54 15.65 -17.07 53.53
CA THR A 54 16.66 -16.70 52.53
C THR A 54 16.14 -15.61 51.58
N ALA A 55 17.04 -14.66 51.32
CA ALA A 55 16.96 -13.42 50.56
C ALA A 55 16.33 -13.49 49.14
N PRO A 56 15.92 -12.35 48.55
CA PRO A 56 15.23 -12.32 47.25
C PRO A 56 16.20 -12.63 46.11
N ARG A 57 15.99 -13.78 45.47
CA ARG A 57 16.71 -14.21 44.26
C ARG A 57 16.06 -13.58 43.02
N ARG A 58 16.81 -12.71 42.33
CA ARG A 58 16.47 -12.12 41.02
C ARG A 58 15.99 -13.21 40.05
N ARG A 59 14.75 -13.10 39.58
CA ARG A 59 14.19 -13.97 38.53
C ARG A 59 14.88 -13.66 37.19
N ARG A 60 15.62 -14.65 36.66
CA ARG A 60 15.99 -14.71 35.24
C ARG A 60 14.74 -15.10 34.44
N PRO A 61 14.48 -14.46 33.29
CA PRO A 61 13.38 -14.88 32.42
C PRO A 61 13.69 -16.24 31.79
N THR A 62 12.76 -17.17 31.98
CA THR A 62 12.71 -18.47 31.31
C THR A 62 12.43 -18.26 29.82
N ARG A 63 13.37 -18.71 29.00
CA ARG A 63 13.29 -18.74 27.53
C ARG A 63 12.21 -19.76 27.13
N ASN A 64 11.15 -19.30 26.46
CA ASN A 64 10.16 -20.18 25.87
C ASN A 64 10.78 -20.96 24.70
N ALA A 65 10.56 -22.28 24.70
CA ALA A 65 10.85 -23.14 23.56
C ALA A 65 9.85 -22.82 22.43
N GLY A 66 10.36 -22.32 21.31
CA GLY A 66 9.54 -21.92 20.15
C GLY A 66 10.24 -20.97 19.17
N ASP A 67 11.40 -20.41 19.52
CA ASP A 67 12.20 -19.60 18.61
C ASP A 67 12.80 -20.46 17.49
N ILE A 68 12.16 -20.44 16.32
CA ILE A 68 12.79 -20.80 15.05
C ILE A 68 13.92 -19.78 14.82
N GLN A 69 15.14 -20.17 15.18
CA GLN A 69 16.33 -19.43 14.80
C GLN A 69 16.51 -19.56 13.30
N VAL A 70 16.09 -18.52 12.57
CA VAL A 70 16.55 -18.32 11.19
C VAL A 70 18.00 -17.82 11.29
N PRO A 71 19.00 -18.52 10.73
CA PRO A 71 20.39 -18.13 10.86
C PRO A 71 20.63 -16.76 10.19
N PRO A 72 21.43 -15.86 10.80
CA PRO A 72 21.71 -14.54 10.25
C PRO A 72 22.85 -14.66 9.22
N THR A 73 22.56 -15.28 8.07
CA THR A 73 23.51 -15.41 6.97
C THR A 73 22.95 -14.76 5.70
N TYR A 74 22.56 -13.49 5.80
CA TYR A 74 22.26 -12.62 4.65
C TYR A 74 22.88 -11.23 4.80
N ALA A 75 24.12 -11.18 5.28
CA ALA A 75 24.93 -9.96 5.21
C ALA A 75 25.85 -10.08 3.98
N LYS A 76 25.60 -9.24 2.97
CA LYS A 76 26.32 -9.10 1.66
C LYS A 76 25.74 -9.83 0.44
N ALA A 77 24.41 -9.83 0.26
CA ALA A 77 23.84 -10.15 -1.05
C ALA A 77 24.17 -9.03 -2.07
N ARG A 78 24.72 -9.38 -3.23
CA ARG A 78 24.97 -8.44 -4.34
C ARG A 78 23.64 -7.97 -4.95
N PRO A 79 23.52 -6.72 -5.42
CA PRO A 79 22.32 -6.24 -6.11
C PRO A 79 22.06 -7.06 -7.39
N LEU A 80 20.79 -7.33 -7.69
CA LEU A 80 20.42 -8.01 -8.92
C LEU A 80 20.63 -7.06 -10.09
N SER A 81 21.57 -7.40 -10.97
CA SER A 81 21.91 -6.62 -12.17
C SER A 81 21.30 -7.27 -13.41
N VAL A 82 20.39 -6.56 -14.08
CA VAL A 82 19.78 -7.01 -15.33
C VAL A 82 20.25 -6.11 -16.47
N GLY A 83 20.86 -6.71 -17.50
CA GLY A 83 21.27 -6.01 -18.71
C GLY A 83 20.21 -6.10 -19.79
N PHE A 84 19.81 -4.96 -20.37
CA PHE A 84 18.93 -4.92 -21.53
C PHE A 84 19.71 -4.62 -22.79
N VAL A 85 19.54 -5.45 -23.82
CA VAL A 85 20.00 -5.14 -25.18
C VAL A 85 18.81 -4.55 -25.93
N THR A 86 18.87 -3.25 -26.23
CA THR A 86 17.87 -2.62 -27.09
C THR A 86 18.11 -3.11 -28.52
N PRO A 87 17.13 -3.77 -29.18
CA PRO A 87 17.28 -4.14 -30.58
C PRO A 87 17.46 -2.87 -31.41
N PRO A 88 18.35 -2.88 -32.43
CA PRO A 88 18.52 -1.73 -33.30
C PRO A 88 17.17 -1.38 -33.92
N ARG A 89 16.73 -0.13 -33.72
CA ARG A 89 15.52 0.40 -34.34
C ARG A 89 15.75 0.35 -35.85
N SER A 90 14.96 -0.44 -36.59
CA SER A 90 15.06 -0.47 -38.06
C SER A 90 14.54 0.86 -38.60
N THR A 91 15.41 1.85 -38.67
CA THR A 91 15.15 3.02 -39.51
C THR A 91 15.24 2.51 -40.94
N GLN A 92 14.08 2.25 -41.55
CA GLN A 92 14.00 1.98 -42.98
C GLN A 92 14.24 3.32 -43.68
N GLU A 93 15.52 3.68 -43.78
CA GLU A 93 15.98 4.89 -44.45
C GLU A 93 16.23 4.54 -45.91
N GLN A 94 15.46 5.18 -46.78
CA GLN A 94 15.50 5.03 -48.23
C GLN A 94 16.84 5.58 -48.73
N ALA A 95 17.65 4.70 -49.33
CA ALA A 95 19.05 4.97 -49.66
C ALA A 95 19.24 6.04 -50.74
N LEU A 96 20.14 6.98 -50.49
CA LEU A 96 20.98 7.63 -51.50
C LEU A 96 22.45 7.30 -51.18
N PRO A 97 23.29 7.00 -52.18
CA PRO A 97 24.65 6.53 -51.94
C PRO A 97 25.61 7.71 -51.73
N SER A 98 26.34 7.71 -50.62
CA SER A 98 27.66 8.36 -50.54
C SER A 98 28.56 7.58 -49.58
N PRO A 99 29.84 7.37 -49.92
CA PRO A 99 30.76 6.59 -49.12
C PRO A 99 31.50 7.52 -48.16
N GLU A 100 31.05 7.61 -46.91
CA GLU A 100 31.89 8.15 -45.85
C GLU A 100 31.79 7.31 -44.58
N THR A 101 32.97 6.85 -44.16
CA THR A 101 33.23 5.82 -43.16
C THR A 101 32.82 6.31 -41.77
N THR A 102 31.53 6.26 -41.46
CA THR A 102 31.02 6.59 -40.13
C THR A 102 31.13 5.36 -39.23
N PRO A 103 31.80 5.43 -38.06
CA PRO A 103 31.89 4.31 -37.15
C PRO A 103 30.49 3.88 -36.67
N PRO A 104 30.23 2.57 -36.52
CA PRO A 104 28.92 2.07 -36.16
C PRO A 104 28.48 2.63 -34.79
N PRO A 105 27.21 3.03 -34.63
CA PRO A 105 26.72 3.57 -33.37
C PRO A 105 26.91 2.54 -32.25
N SER A 106 27.65 2.93 -31.20
CA SER A 106 27.89 2.10 -30.03
C SER A 106 26.57 1.77 -29.33
N ARG A 107 26.23 0.48 -29.22
CA ARG A 107 25.03 0.02 -28.50
C ARG A 107 25.19 0.33 -27.00
N THR A 108 24.48 1.34 -26.50
CA THR A 108 24.43 1.62 -25.06
C THR A 108 23.55 0.57 -24.38
N SER A 109 24.15 -0.38 -23.65
CA SER A 109 23.39 -1.27 -22.78
C SER A 109 22.97 -0.51 -21.52
N ARG A 110 21.69 -0.60 -21.15
CA ARG A 110 21.20 -0.07 -19.87
C ARG A 110 21.25 -1.18 -18.83
N LYS A 111 22.05 -0.99 -17.79
CA LYS A 111 22.11 -1.87 -16.63
C LYS A 111 21.10 -1.35 -15.60
N VAL A 112 20.16 -2.19 -15.21
CA VAL A 112 19.22 -1.90 -14.11
C VAL A 112 19.68 -2.68 -12.88
N GLU A 113 19.91 -1.97 -11.78
CA GLU A 113 20.24 -2.56 -10.48
C GLU A 113 19.02 -2.48 -9.57
N LEU A 114 18.54 -3.63 -9.12
CA LEU A 114 17.40 -3.73 -8.22
C LEU A 114 17.87 -4.11 -6.80
N PRO A 115 17.34 -3.46 -5.76
CA PRO A 115 17.64 -3.85 -4.38
C PRO A 115 17.10 -5.26 -4.13
N TRP A 116 17.85 -6.09 -3.43
CA TRP A 116 17.40 -7.44 -3.11
C TRP A 116 16.19 -7.44 -2.16
N LYS A 117 16.16 -6.49 -1.23
CA LYS A 117 15.09 -6.36 -0.23
C LYS A 117 14.66 -4.90 -0.11
N LEU A 118 13.36 -4.70 0.07
CA LEU A 118 12.83 -3.39 0.46
C LEU A 118 12.96 -3.24 1.98
N ALA A 119 13.77 -2.28 2.42
CA ALA A 119 13.90 -1.99 3.84
C ALA A 119 12.62 -1.33 4.35
N ARG A 120 12.08 -1.84 5.46
CA ARG A 120 10.97 -1.19 6.15
C ARG A 120 11.48 0.06 6.88
N PRO A 121 10.92 1.24 6.63
CA PRO A 121 11.27 2.44 7.39
C PRO A 121 10.71 2.35 8.82
N GLU A 122 11.37 3.02 9.76
CA GLU A 122 10.73 3.35 11.04
C GLU A 122 9.57 4.31 10.77
N VAL A 123 8.38 3.94 11.23
CA VAL A 123 7.16 4.72 11.02
C VAL A 123 6.77 5.37 12.33
N THR A 124 6.70 6.70 12.34
CA THR A 124 6.16 7.46 13.45
C THR A 124 4.65 7.25 13.49
N PRO A 125 4.05 6.98 14.67
CA PRO A 125 2.59 6.88 14.78
C PRO A 125 1.93 8.21 14.44
N VAL A 126 0.69 8.14 13.95
CA VAL A 126 -0.13 9.33 13.72
C VAL A 126 -0.55 9.92 15.07
N LEU A 127 -0.39 11.23 15.21
CA LEU A 127 -0.77 11.98 16.40
C LEU A 127 -2.26 12.35 16.36
N SER A 128 -2.96 12.25 17.49
CA SER A 128 -4.40 12.59 17.59
C SER A 128 -4.64 14.08 17.36
N GLU A 129 -3.68 14.93 17.74
CA GLU A 129 -3.71 16.38 17.52
C GLU A 129 -3.80 16.71 16.03
N THR A 130 -3.15 15.92 15.17
CA THR A 130 -3.24 16.07 13.71
C THR A 130 -4.66 15.86 13.20
N LEU A 131 -5.43 14.97 13.82
CA LEU A 131 -6.83 14.74 13.43
C LEU A 131 -7.74 15.85 13.95
N ALA A 132 -7.47 16.38 15.15
CA ALA A 132 -8.21 17.50 15.72
C ALA A 132 -8.06 18.79 14.88
N ILE A 133 -6.93 18.99 14.20
CA ILE A 133 -6.75 20.10 13.25
C ILE A 133 -7.71 19.98 12.05
N ILE A 134 -7.97 18.76 11.58
CA ILE A 134 -8.85 18.50 10.41
C ILE A 134 -10.32 18.55 10.81
N ASP A 135 -10.66 17.92 11.94
CA ASP A 135 -11.99 17.95 12.54
C ASP A 135 -11.85 18.16 14.06
N PRO A 136 -12.10 19.38 14.56
CA PRO A 136 -12.01 19.68 15.99
C PRO A 136 -12.88 18.79 16.87
N GLY A 137 -13.94 18.18 16.31
CA GLY A 137 -14.78 17.22 17.03
C GLY A 137 -14.06 15.91 17.39
N LEU A 138 -12.88 15.66 16.82
CA LEU A 138 -12.03 14.50 17.12
C LEU A 138 -11.01 14.76 18.23
N GLU A 139 -11.05 15.92 18.89
CA GLU A 139 -10.17 16.19 20.03
C GLU A 139 -10.30 15.09 21.10
N GLY A 140 -9.16 14.54 21.52
CA GLY A 140 -9.08 13.44 22.49
C GLY A 140 -9.61 12.08 22.00
N VAL A 141 -10.00 11.95 20.73
CA VAL A 141 -10.41 10.68 20.14
C VAL A 141 -9.16 9.90 19.70
N PRO A 142 -8.97 8.64 20.14
CA PRO A 142 -7.83 7.83 19.73
C PRO A 142 -7.82 7.55 18.22
N VAL A 143 -6.64 7.62 17.61
CA VAL A 143 -6.48 7.46 16.16
C VAL A 143 -6.97 6.09 15.69
N GLU A 144 -6.74 5.04 16.48
CA GLU A 144 -7.16 3.68 16.15
C GLU A 144 -8.69 3.55 16.05
N PHE A 145 -9.42 4.32 16.88
CA PHE A 145 -10.89 4.38 16.80
C PHE A 145 -11.32 4.98 15.46
N VAL A 146 -10.70 6.11 15.08
CA VAL A 146 -11.00 6.80 13.82
C VAL A 146 -10.69 5.88 12.63
N VAL A 147 -9.52 5.25 12.60
CA VAL A 147 -9.15 4.28 11.54
C VAL A 147 -10.13 3.11 11.49
N HIS A 148 -10.55 2.57 12.65
CA HIS A 148 -11.51 1.47 12.70
C HIS A 148 -12.87 1.87 12.11
N LYS A 149 -13.38 3.06 12.44
CA LYS A 149 -14.63 3.58 11.89
C LYS A 149 -14.52 3.89 10.42
N LEU A 150 -13.43 4.53 9.98
CA LEU A 150 -13.21 4.79 8.56
C LEU A 150 -13.15 3.51 7.73
N LYS A 151 -12.65 2.40 8.29
CA LYS A 151 -12.68 1.10 7.63
C LYS A 151 -14.10 0.60 7.33
N THR A 152 -15.11 0.95 8.13
CA THR A 152 -16.50 0.51 7.89
C THR A 152 -17.17 1.27 6.76
N VAL A 153 -16.78 2.54 6.53
CA VAL A 153 -17.33 3.41 5.48
C VAL A 153 -16.41 3.60 4.28
N GLY A 154 -15.17 3.10 4.36
CA GLY A 154 -14.12 3.45 3.42
C GLY A 154 -14.43 3.05 1.98
N GLN A 155 -15.15 1.95 1.77
CA GLN A 155 -15.57 1.55 0.41
C GLN A 155 -16.60 2.52 -0.18
N GLU A 156 -17.54 3.02 0.63
CA GLU A 156 -18.53 4.01 0.21
C GLU A 156 -17.83 5.34 -0.11
N LEU A 157 -16.95 5.80 0.79
CA LEU A 157 -16.16 7.02 0.59
C LEU A 157 -15.21 6.94 -0.61
N LEU A 158 -14.65 5.77 -0.93
CA LEU A 158 -13.84 5.58 -2.13
C LEU A 158 -14.71 5.66 -3.39
N THR A 159 -15.91 5.07 -3.34
CA THR A 159 -16.86 5.09 -4.45
C THR A 159 -17.36 6.51 -4.71
N SER A 160 -17.58 7.29 -3.65
CA SER A 160 -18.05 8.67 -3.74
C SER A 160 -17.05 9.61 -4.42
N LEU A 161 -15.75 9.31 -4.37
CA LEU A 161 -14.72 10.06 -5.12
C LEU A 161 -15.03 10.10 -6.62
N GLY A 162 -15.65 9.05 -7.18
CA GLY A 162 -16.02 8.96 -8.60
C GLY A 162 -17.18 9.88 -9.00
N ASN A 163 -17.89 10.48 -8.04
CA ASN A 163 -18.97 11.42 -8.28
C ASN A 163 -18.48 12.85 -8.46
N VAL A 164 -17.22 13.11 -8.14
CA VAL A 164 -16.56 14.39 -8.36
C VAL A 164 -15.61 14.26 -9.54
N VAL A 165 -15.86 15.06 -10.58
CA VAL A 165 -15.01 15.06 -11.78
C VAL A 165 -14.01 16.21 -11.68
N PRO A 166 -12.71 15.95 -11.45
CA PRO A 166 -11.70 16.98 -11.57
C PRO A 166 -11.66 17.49 -13.02
N PRO A 167 -11.41 18.79 -13.25
CA PRO A 167 -11.23 19.29 -14.61
C PRO A 167 -10.07 18.55 -15.27
N SER A 168 -10.25 18.22 -16.56
CA SER A 168 -9.28 17.45 -17.36
C SER A 168 -7.93 18.15 -17.54
N SER A 169 -7.77 19.38 -17.01
CA SER A 169 -6.53 20.12 -17.00
C SER A 169 -5.50 19.41 -16.12
N ILE A 170 -4.66 18.60 -16.76
CA ILE A 170 -3.35 18.23 -16.23
C ILE A 170 -2.58 19.54 -16.04
N PHE A 171 -2.11 19.83 -14.83
CA PHE A 171 -1.21 20.96 -14.61
C PHE A 171 0.11 20.67 -15.37
N PRO A 172 0.40 21.37 -16.48
CA PRO A 172 1.42 20.96 -17.45
C PRO A 172 2.85 21.10 -16.91
N SER A 173 3.03 21.94 -15.90
CA SER A 173 4.23 22.06 -15.09
C SER A 173 3.78 22.49 -13.69
N ILE A 174 4.06 21.68 -12.66
CA ILE A 174 3.81 22.13 -11.29
C ILE A 174 4.93 23.09 -10.90
N ASN A 175 4.63 24.37 -11.06
CA ASN A 175 5.12 25.36 -10.11
C ASN A 175 4.10 25.37 -8.96
N THR A 176 4.47 24.88 -7.78
CA THR A 176 3.55 24.86 -6.63
C THR A 176 3.05 26.25 -6.25
N ALA A 177 3.81 27.30 -6.58
CA ALA A 177 3.40 28.69 -6.37
C ALA A 177 2.27 29.15 -7.31
N SER A 178 2.01 28.43 -8.41
CA SER A 178 0.94 28.74 -9.36
C SER A 178 -0.26 27.80 -9.24
N LEU A 179 -0.29 26.92 -8.24
CA LEU A 179 -1.46 26.09 -8.00
C LEU A 179 -2.60 26.97 -7.45
N PRO A 180 -3.82 26.86 -8.00
CA PRO A 180 -4.96 27.58 -7.44
C PRO A 180 -5.24 27.09 -6.02
N SER A 181 -5.64 27.97 -5.12
CA SER A 181 -5.97 27.60 -3.73
C SER A 181 -7.21 26.70 -3.65
N GLU A 182 -8.17 26.89 -4.56
CA GLU A 182 -9.40 26.14 -4.64
C GLU A 182 -9.76 25.85 -6.10
N LEU A 183 -10.49 24.76 -6.34
CA LEU A 183 -10.97 24.40 -7.67
C LEU A 183 -12.45 24.04 -7.63
N GLU A 184 -13.22 24.55 -8.57
CA GLU A 184 -14.62 24.17 -8.78
C GLU A 184 -14.68 22.84 -9.54
N LEU A 185 -15.44 21.89 -8.99
CA LEU A 185 -15.56 20.52 -9.48
C LEU A 185 -17.03 20.20 -9.71
N HIS A 186 -17.31 19.43 -10.75
CA HIS A 186 -18.68 18.99 -11.04
C HIS A 186 -19.05 17.77 -10.18
N VAL A 187 -20.24 17.82 -9.57
CA VAL A 187 -20.81 16.75 -8.75
C VAL A 187 -21.91 16.05 -9.57
N ARG A 188 -21.64 14.79 -9.96
CA ARG A 188 -22.54 13.99 -10.79
C ARG A 188 -23.84 13.63 -10.09
N ASP A 189 -23.73 13.19 -8.84
CA ASP A 189 -24.85 12.77 -8.02
C ASP A 189 -25.02 13.74 -6.84
N ARG A 190 -26.05 14.59 -6.94
CA ARG A 190 -26.36 15.63 -5.95
C ARG A 190 -27.18 15.09 -4.77
N SER A 191 -27.58 13.82 -4.80
CA SER A 191 -28.37 13.19 -3.73
C SER A 191 -27.50 12.61 -2.61
N GLN A 192 -26.18 12.62 -2.77
CA GLN A 192 -25.28 12.02 -1.80
C GLN A 192 -25.21 12.85 -0.51
N PRO A 193 -25.02 12.19 0.65
CA PRO A 193 -24.72 12.87 1.89
C PRO A 193 -23.49 13.77 1.74
N LEU A 194 -23.50 14.93 2.38
CA LEU A 194 -22.37 15.87 2.34
C LEU A 194 -21.07 15.24 2.85
N GLU A 195 -21.16 14.28 3.78
CA GLU A 195 -20.03 13.54 4.35
C GLU A 195 -19.31 12.67 3.32
N ALA A 196 -20.03 12.22 2.28
CA ALA A 196 -19.47 11.44 1.19
C ALA A 196 -18.72 12.32 0.18
N ILE A 197 -18.87 13.65 0.24
CA ILE A 197 -18.20 14.56 -0.66
C ILE A 197 -16.75 14.74 -0.21
N PRO A 198 -15.77 14.61 -1.14
CA PRO A 198 -14.36 14.82 -0.84
C PRO A 198 -14.12 16.18 -0.21
N THR A 199 -13.19 16.25 0.73
CA THR A 199 -12.85 17.50 1.44
C THR A 199 -11.82 18.34 0.70
N HIS A 200 -10.93 17.69 -0.04
CA HIS A 200 -9.74 18.31 -0.63
C HIS A 200 -9.49 17.72 -2.01
N LEU A 201 -8.77 18.48 -2.84
CA LEU A 201 -8.24 18.01 -4.10
C LEU A 201 -6.72 17.92 -4.01
N LEU A 202 -6.18 16.70 -3.99
CA LEU A 202 -4.75 16.48 -3.91
C LEU A 202 -4.12 16.67 -5.28
N CYS A 203 -3.14 17.57 -5.41
CA CYS A 203 -2.31 17.71 -6.59
C CYS A 203 -1.04 16.89 -6.40
N VAL A 204 -1.01 15.68 -6.96
CA VAL A 204 0.03 14.66 -6.75
C VAL A 204 1.09 14.76 -7.83
N PHE A 205 2.36 14.83 -7.43
CA PHE A 205 3.47 15.03 -8.36
C PHE A 205 4.79 14.49 -7.86
N ASN A 206 5.74 14.31 -8.79
CA ASN A 206 7.09 13.89 -8.44
C ASN A 206 8.02 15.10 -8.32
N PRO A 207 8.47 15.47 -7.11
CA PRO A 207 9.36 16.62 -6.95
C PRO A 207 10.73 16.43 -7.63
N HIS A 208 11.11 15.19 -7.97
CA HIS A 208 12.40 14.88 -8.59
C HIS A 208 12.33 14.80 -10.13
N ALA A 209 11.14 14.85 -10.74
CA ALA A 209 10.98 14.71 -12.19
C ALA A 209 11.30 16.00 -12.98
N GLY A 210 11.89 17.01 -12.33
CA GLY A 210 12.25 18.29 -12.94
C GLY A 210 11.04 19.12 -13.37
N LYS A 211 11.30 20.17 -14.17
CA LYS A 211 10.29 21.17 -14.60
C LYS A 211 9.14 20.60 -15.45
N ALA A 212 9.27 19.37 -15.94
CA ALA A 212 8.28 18.70 -16.78
C ALA A 212 7.32 17.77 -15.98
N SER A 213 7.41 17.74 -14.64
CA SER A 213 6.49 16.92 -13.84
C SER A 213 5.07 17.45 -13.95
N LYS A 214 4.18 16.61 -14.48
CA LYS A 214 2.75 16.86 -14.59
C LYS A 214 2.06 16.52 -13.27
N GLY A 215 1.16 17.40 -12.85
CA GLY A 215 0.30 17.20 -11.70
C GLY A 215 -0.90 16.35 -12.01
N HIS A 216 -1.20 15.40 -11.12
CA HIS A 216 -2.42 14.61 -11.17
C HIS A 216 -3.34 14.99 -10.02
N LEU A 217 -4.60 15.29 -10.34
CA LEU A 217 -5.59 15.69 -9.34
C LEU A 217 -6.37 14.48 -8.82
N PHE A 218 -6.42 14.33 -7.50
CA PHE A 218 -7.16 13.27 -6.82
C PHE A 218 -8.10 13.87 -5.78
N PRO A 219 -9.43 13.76 -5.95
CA PRO A 219 -10.34 14.10 -4.85
C PRO A 219 -10.06 13.18 -3.66
N ALA A 220 -10.08 13.72 -2.44
CA ALA A 220 -9.83 12.94 -1.23
C ALA A 220 -10.51 13.49 0.03
N HIS A 221 -10.80 12.58 0.95
CA HIS A 221 -11.13 12.84 2.34
C HIS A 221 -9.82 12.92 3.13
N SER A 222 -9.40 14.12 3.53
CA SER A 222 -8.13 14.34 4.24
C SER A 222 -8.03 13.49 5.49
N LEU A 223 -9.14 13.31 6.21
CA LEU A 223 -9.19 12.46 7.41
C LEU A 223 -8.81 11.00 7.14
N VAL A 224 -9.14 10.45 5.96
CA VAL A 224 -8.76 9.07 5.59
C VAL A 224 -7.25 8.95 5.45
N LEU A 225 -6.60 9.94 4.83
CA LEU A 225 -5.16 9.93 4.65
C LEU A 225 -4.43 10.27 5.95
N ALA A 226 -4.83 11.35 6.62
CA ALA A 226 -4.18 11.85 7.84
C ALA A 226 -4.23 10.85 9.00
N SER A 227 -5.30 10.06 9.12
CA SER A 227 -5.42 9.01 10.16
C SER A 227 -4.46 7.83 9.97
N GLN A 228 -3.81 7.72 8.81
CA GLN A 228 -2.97 6.56 8.46
C GLN A 228 -1.57 6.94 7.98
N CYS A 229 -1.31 8.23 7.74
CA CYS A 229 -0.09 8.74 7.15
C CYS A 229 0.50 9.83 8.07
N SER A 230 1.55 9.52 8.82
CA SER A 230 2.15 10.46 9.79
C SER A 230 2.88 11.64 9.17
N LYS A 231 3.17 11.57 7.87
CA LYS A 231 3.79 12.66 7.10
C LYS A 231 2.84 13.28 6.07
N PHE A 232 1.53 13.04 6.23
CA PHE A 232 0.54 13.73 5.41
C PHE A 232 0.59 15.24 5.70
N PRO A 233 0.45 16.11 4.69
CA PRO A 233 0.42 17.55 4.92
C PRO A 233 -0.62 17.94 5.96
N GLN A 234 -0.28 18.86 6.85
CA GLN A 234 -1.26 19.45 7.75
C GLN A 234 -2.22 20.29 6.91
N VAL A 235 -3.48 19.87 6.91
CA VAL A 235 -4.58 20.57 6.24
C VAL A 235 -5.61 20.94 7.28
N GLY A 236 -6.16 22.15 7.17
CA GLY A 236 -7.21 22.60 8.07
C GLY A 236 -8.56 21.95 7.77
N PRO A 237 -9.61 22.36 8.51
CA PRO A 237 -10.97 21.97 8.21
C PRO A 237 -11.38 22.48 6.81
N ALA A 238 -12.01 21.62 6.02
CA ALA A 238 -12.58 22.01 4.74
C ALA A 238 -14.10 22.13 4.87
N THR A 239 -14.64 23.26 4.41
CA THR A 239 -16.09 23.44 4.34
C THR A 239 -16.61 22.71 3.10
N ARG A 240 -17.48 21.71 3.30
CA ARG A 240 -18.13 21.00 2.20
C ARG A 240 -19.40 21.74 1.83
N THR A 241 -19.42 22.35 0.64
CA THR A 241 -20.62 23.00 0.09
C THR A 241 -20.90 22.46 -1.30
N VAL A 242 -22.18 22.20 -1.59
CA VAL A 242 -22.65 21.88 -2.94
C VAL A 242 -23.57 22.99 -3.40
N ASP A 243 -23.21 23.61 -4.50
CA ASP A 243 -24.13 24.45 -5.25
C ASP A 243 -25.11 23.51 -5.98
N HIS A 244 -26.32 23.38 -5.44
CA HIS A 244 -27.35 22.50 -6.00
C HIS A 244 -27.89 23.01 -7.33
N GLU A 245 -27.79 24.29 -7.64
CA GLU A 245 -28.23 24.85 -8.92
C GLU A 245 -27.23 24.46 -10.01
N ARG A 246 -25.95 24.78 -9.78
CA ARG A 246 -24.86 24.54 -10.74
C ARG A 246 -24.38 23.08 -10.73
N GLY A 247 -24.64 22.33 -9.67
CA GLY A 247 -24.12 20.98 -9.45
C GLY A 247 -22.62 20.96 -9.30
N THR A 248 -22.08 21.93 -8.55
CA THR A 248 -20.65 22.08 -8.37
C THR A 248 -20.27 22.16 -6.90
N THR A 249 -19.02 21.83 -6.59
CA THR A 249 -18.42 22.00 -5.27
C THR A 249 -17.04 22.63 -5.43
N ARG A 250 -16.62 23.47 -4.49
CA ARG A 250 -15.29 24.08 -4.50
C ARG A 250 -14.45 23.42 -3.44
N LEU A 251 -13.34 22.80 -3.84
CA LEU A 251 -12.43 22.11 -2.92
C LEU A 251 -11.07 22.79 -2.86
N PRO A 252 -10.47 22.93 -1.67
CA PRO A 252 -9.10 23.38 -1.53
C PRO A 252 -8.12 22.42 -2.21
N VAL A 253 -7.15 22.97 -2.93
CA VAL A 253 -6.11 22.19 -3.62
C VAL A 253 -4.88 22.05 -2.73
N VAL A 254 -4.47 20.81 -2.48
CA VAL A 254 -3.34 20.49 -1.60
C VAL A 254 -2.21 19.89 -2.43
N PRO A 255 -1.03 20.54 -2.54
CA PRO A 255 0.12 19.94 -3.18
C PRO A 255 0.61 18.72 -2.38
N LEU A 256 0.75 17.59 -3.05
CA LEU A 256 1.21 16.34 -2.44
C LEU A 256 2.43 15.78 -3.21
N PRO A 257 3.66 16.12 -2.79
CA PRO A 257 4.86 15.56 -3.39
C PRO A 257 5.00 14.09 -3.02
N VAL A 258 5.09 13.21 -4.02
CA VAL A 258 5.32 11.77 -3.83
C VAL A 258 6.40 11.26 -4.79
N PRO A 259 7.24 10.28 -4.40
CA PRO A 259 8.29 9.76 -5.27
C PRO A 259 7.79 9.15 -6.59
N HIS A 260 6.59 8.58 -6.60
CA HIS A 260 6.05 7.88 -7.78
C HIS A 260 4.53 8.13 -7.95
N PRO A 261 4.13 9.22 -8.63
CA PRO A 261 2.73 9.60 -8.80
C PRO A 261 1.85 8.54 -9.44
N ALA A 262 2.38 7.78 -10.41
CA ALA A 262 1.61 6.77 -11.14
C ALA A 262 1.10 5.61 -10.25
N SER A 263 1.73 5.34 -9.11
CA SER A 263 1.26 4.33 -8.15
C SER A 263 0.43 4.93 -7.00
N PHE A 264 0.25 6.24 -6.95
CA PHE A 264 -0.50 6.88 -5.86
C PHE A 264 -1.96 6.47 -5.84
N GLY A 265 -2.60 6.30 -7.01
CA GLY A 265 -4.01 5.86 -7.07
C GLY A 265 -4.26 4.53 -6.35
N PHE A 266 -3.33 3.56 -6.46
CA PHE A 266 -3.42 2.27 -5.76
C PHE A 266 -3.27 2.42 -4.24
N LEU A 267 -2.33 3.27 -3.81
CA LEU A 267 -2.17 3.59 -2.40
C LEU A 267 -3.39 4.31 -1.85
N ASN A 268 -3.93 5.29 -2.57
CA ASN A 268 -5.15 5.98 -2.16
C ASN A 268 -6.30 4.99 -1.96
N ALA A 269 -6.58 4.14 -2.95
CA ALA A 269 -7.63 3.11 -2.83
C ALA A 269 -7.40 2.15 -1.64
N TYR A 270 -6.13 1.82 -1.34
CA TYR A 270 -5.79 1.03 -0.16
C TYR A 270 -6.12 1.75 1.14
N LEU A 271 -5.78 3.04 1.28
CA LEU A 271 -6.03 3.81 2.50
C LEU A 271 -7.53 3.87 2.83
N TYR A 272 -8.41 3.87 1.82
CA TYR A 272 -9.86 3.75 2.05
C TYR A 272 -10.28 2.35 2.47
N THR A 273 -9.83 1.32 1.75
CA THR A 273 -10.43 -0.02 1.85
C THR A 273 -9.71 -0.96 2.81
N ARG A 274 -8.44 -0.68 3.11
CA ARG A 274 -7.51 -1.54 3.88
C ARG A 274 -7.42 -2.97 3.32
N ARG A 275 -7.68 -3.14 2.01
CA ARG A 275 -7.72 -4.43 1.33
C ARG A 275 -6.37 -4.81 0.77
N VAL A 276 -5.57 -5.48 1.59
CA VAL A 276 -4.24 -5.99 1.23
C VAL A 276 -4.29 -7.02 0.10
N ASP A 277 -5.40 -7.75 -0.03
CA ASP A 277 -5.63 -8.69 -1.11
C ASP A 277 -5.75 -7.99 -2.47
N LYS A 278 -6.40 -6.82 -2.51
CA LYS A 278 -6.47 -5.98 -3.72
C LYS A 278 -5.12 -5.39 -4.07
N VAL A 279 -4.35 -4.94 -3.07
CA VAL A 279 -2.98 -4.46 -3.29
C VAL A 279 -2.12 -5.56 -3.91
N LEU A 280 -2.12 -6.76 -3.32
CA LEU A 280 -1.34 -7.87 -3.87
C LEU A 280 -1.77 -8.22 -5.30
N ALA A 281 -3.07 -8.29 -5.57
CA ALA A 281 -3.60 -8.56 -6.91
C ALA A 281 -3.22 -7.47 -7.94
N THR A 282 -3.12 -6.21 -7.52
CA THR A 282 -2.66 -5.11 -8.38
C THR A 282 -1.15 -5.20 -8.66
N LEU A 283 -0.35 -5.57 -7.67
CA LEU A 283 1.11 -5.65 -7.78
C LEU A 283 1.60 -6.93 -8.45
N VAL A 284 0.85 -8.03 -8.31
CA VAL A 284 1.14 -9.36 -8.87
C VAL A 284 -0.07 -9.80 -9.72
N PRO A 285 -0.29 -9.21 -10.90
CA PRO A 285 -1.51 -9.40 -11.68
C PRO A 285 -1.48 -10.72 -12.46
N LEU A 286 -1.64 -11.84 -11.76
CA LEU A 286 -1.78 -13.15 -12.39
C LEU A 286 -3.25 -13.42 -12.79
N PRO A 287 -3.49 -14.09 -13.94
CA PRO A 287 -4.81 -14.58 -14.30
C PRO A 287 -5.44 -15.44 -13.18
N THR A 288 -6.75 -15.26 -12.95
CA THR A 288 -7.49 -15.95 -11.88
C THR A 288 -7.35 -17.47 -11.94
N GLN A 289 -7.29 -18.04 -13.15
CA GLN A 289 -7.13 -19.48 -13.37
C GLN A 289 -5.79 -19.98 -12.83
N ILE A 290 -4.71 -19.21 -13.02
CA ILE A 290 -3.38 -19.56 -12.51
C ILE A 290 -3.36 -19.51 -10.98
N LEU A 291 -3.98 -18.47 -10.40
CA LEU A 291 -4.11 -18.36 -8.95
C LEU A 291 -4.91 -19.50 -8.34
N ALA A 292 -6.01 -19.93 -8.99
CA ALA A 292 -6.80 -21.07 -8.54
C ALA A 292 -5.97 -22.36 -8.54
N THR A 293 -5.19 -22.62 -9.60
CA THR A 293 -4.30 -23.79 -9.67
C THR A 293 -3.23 -23.77 -8.58
N ILE A 294 -2.61 -22.63 -8.31
CA ILE A 294 -1.61 -22.47 -7.24
C ILE A 294 -2.27 -22.64 -5.86
N SER A 295 -3.48 -22.10 -5.68
CA SER A 295 -4.21 -22.28 -4.42
C SER A 295 -4.55 -23.75 -4.17
N ALA A 296 -4.95 -24.49 -5.21
CA ALA A 296 -5.25 -25.91 -5.11
C ALA A 296 -4.00 -26.75 -4.82
N SER A 297 -2.85 -26.43 -5.44
CA SER A 297 -1.59 -27.14 -5.18
C SER A 297 -1.07 -26.90 -3.76
N MET A 298 -1.28 -25.70 -3.20
CA MET A 298 -0.87 -25.36 -1.84
C MET A 298 -1.74 -26.03 -0.76
N ALA A 299 -3.00 -26.35 -1.04
CA ALA A 299 -3.87 -27.02 -0.07
C ALA A 299 -3.31 -28.37 0.40
N ASN A 300 -2.44 -28.99 -0.42
CA ASN A 300 -1.84 -30.30 -0.17
C ASN A 300 -0.34 -30.23 0.19
N GLN A 301 0.23 -29.04 0.39
CA GLN A 301 1.67 -28.86 0.67
C GLN A 301 1.94 -27.88 1.82
N PRO A 302 3.08 -28.02 2.53
CA PRO A 302 3.48 -27.06 3.56
C PRO A 302 3.66 -25.65 2.97
N ALA A 303 3.28 -24.64 3.75
CA ALA A 303 3.14 -23.22 3.36
C ALA A 303 4.38 -22.54 2.74
N CYS A 304 5.54 -23.20 2.70
CA CYS A 304 6.81 -22.68 2.19
C CYS A 304 6.87 -22.57 0.64
N GLY A 305 5.86 -23.08 -0.08
CA GLY A 305 5.88 -23.18 -1.56
C GLY A 305 5.29 -21.99 -2.34
N ALA A 306 4.69 -20.99 -1.69
CA ALA A 306 3.91 -19.97 -2.39
C ALA A 306 4.75 -19.07 -3.32
N ILE A 307 5.88 -18.54 -2.82
CA ILE A 307 6.73 -17.60 -3.57
C ILE A 307 7.32 -18.25 -4.84
N PRO A 308 7.95 -19.45 -4.79
CA PRO A 308 8.48 -20.08 -5.99
C PRO A 308 7.41 -20.38 -7.06
N GLN A 309 6.20 -20.77 -6.66
CA GLN A 309 5.12 -21.06 -7.60
C GLN A 309 4.58 -19.79 -8.27
N LEU A 310 4.36 -18.74 -7.49
CA LEU A 310 3.92 -17.43 -7.99
C LEU A 310 4.99 -16.79 -8.89
N SER A 311 6.27 -16.89 -8.52
CA SER A 311 7.35 -16.33 -9.31
C SER A 311 7.54 -17.07 -10.64
N ALA A 312 7.44 -18.40 -10.63
CA ALA A 312 7.48 -19.22 -11.84
C ALA A 312 6.28 -18.96 -12.75
N ALA A 313 5.10 -18.71 -12.19
CA ALA A 313 3.93 -18.28 -12.96
C ALA A 313 4.16 -16.91 -13.61
N MET A 314 4.56 -15.90 -12.84
CA MET A 314 4.89 -14.55 -13.33
C MET A 314 5.94 -14.59 -14.45
N ALA A 315 7.02 -15.36 -14.27
CA ALA A 315 8.10 -15.51 -15.25
C ALA A 315 7.71 -16.30 -16.51
N ARG A 316 6.56 -17.00 -16.51
CA ARG A 316 5.97 -17.63 -17.70
C ARG A 316 4.96 -16.73 -18.38
N THR A 317 4.21 -15.95 -17.61
CA THR A 317 3.15 -15.08 -18.11
C THR A 317 3.69 -13.76 -18.69
N PHE A 318 4.77 -13.21 -18.13
CA PHE A 318 5.29 -11.90 -18.51
C PHE A 318 6.71 -11.98 -19.07
N THR A 319 7.02 -11.08 -20.01
CA THR A 319 8.37 -10.88 -20.53
C THR A 319 9.25 -10.17 -19.50
N LEU A 320 10.57 -10.31 -19.62
CA LEU A 320 11.53 -9.68 -18.72
C LEU A 320 11.35 -8.14 -18.61
N PRO A 321 11.17 -7.37 -19.71
CA PRO A 321 10.89 -5.93 -19.60
C PRO A 321 9.63 -5.63 -18.78
N THR A 322 8.54 -6.36 -19.01
CA THR A 322 7.28 -6.18 -18.26
C THR A 322 7.47 -6.49 -16.77
N LEU A 323 8.27 -7.50 -16.42
CA LEU A 323 8.58 -7.80 -15.01
C LEU A 323 9.37 -6.66 -14.35
N VAL A 324 10.32 -6.05 -15.08
CA VAL A 324 11.08 -4.91 -14.56
C VAL A 324 10.21 -3.65 -14.43
N ASP A 325 9.31 -3.38 -15.37
CA ASP A 325 8.33 -2.30 -15.23
C ASP A 325 7.44 -2.51 -14.00
N ARG A 326 7.02 -3.75 -13.74
CA ARG A 326 6.25 -4.10 -12.53
C ARG A 326 7.05 -3.93 -11.25
N ALA A 327 8.33 -4.29 -11.24
CA ALA A 327 9.21 -3.98 -10.12
C ALA A 327 9.27 -2.47 -9.86
N GLY A 328 9.32 -1.65 -10.91
CA GLY A 328 9.22 -0.19 -10.81
C GLY A 328 7.95 0.28 -10.09
N VAL A 329 6.79 -0.29 -10.41
CA VAL A 329 5.50 0.03 -9.75
C VAL A 329 5.51 -0.37 -8.27
N ILE A 330 5.99 -1.57 -7.93
CA ILE A 330 6.07 -2.05 -6.54
C ILE A 330 7.00 -1.14 -5.72
N HIS A 331 8.19 -0.84 -6.25
CA HIS A 331 9.13 0.08 -5.61
C HIS A 331 8.55 1.49 -5.48
N GLY A 332 7.83 1.97 -6.49
CA GLY A 332 7.12 3.24 -6.46
C GLY A 332 6.07 3.30 -5.36
N MET A 333 5.28 2.24 -5.19
CA MET A 333 4.29 2.15 -4.12
C MET A 333 4.94 2.11 -2.74
N TRP A 334 6.00 1.33 -2.55
CA TRP A 334 6.81 1.33 -1.33
C TRP A 334 7.39 2.72 -1.02
N SER A 335 7.92 3.40 -2.04
CA SER A 335 8.49 4.75 -1.90
C SER A 335 7.44 5.78 -1.48
N ASN A 336 6.23 5.70 -2.05
CA ASN A 336 5.11 6.56 -1.65
C ASN A 336 4.68 6.29 -0.20
N CYS A 337 4.59 5.02 0.21
CA CYS A 337 4.25 4.66 1.59
C CYS A 337 5.26 5.24 2.58
N LYS A 338 6.56 5.15 2.23
CA LYS A 338 7.65 5.72 3.04
C LYS A 338 7.58 7.24 3.10
N ALA A 339 7.30 7.89 1.98
CA ALA A 339 7.19 9.35 1.89
C ALA A 339 6.03 9.90 2.73
N LEU A 340 4.88 9.22 2.71
CA LEU A 340 3.69 9.62 3.47
C LEU A 340 3.68 9.13 4.92
N GLY A 341 4.62 8.26 5.31
CA GLY A 341 4.67 7.70 6.66
C GLY A 341 3.48 6.80 6.95
N VAL A 342 3.17 5.86 6.05
CA VAL A 342 2.02 4.96 6.21
C VAL A 342 2.26 3.99 7.37
N ASP A 343 1.38 4.05 8.37
CA ASP A 343 1.41 3.20 9.56
C ASP A 343 0.50 1.98 9.41
N ASP A 344 1.00 0.95 8.71
CA ASP A 344 0.30 -0.32 8.56
C ASP A 344 1.23 -1.51 8.30
N ASP A 345 1.46 -2.33 9.32
CA ASP A 345 2.18 -3.59 9.25
C ASP A 345 1.75 -4.51 8.11
N ARG A 346 0.44 -4.60 7.84
CA ARG A 346 -0.11 -5.54 6.86
C ARG A 346 0.25 -5.10 5.45
N LEU A 347 0.18 -3.80 5.17
CA LEU A 347 0.59 -3.24 3.88
C LEU A 347 2.08 -3.48 3.64
N TRP A 348 2.93 -3.19 4.64
CA TRP A 348 4.37 -3.39 4.52
C TRP A 348 4.73 -4.86 4.22
N LYS A 349 4.10 -5.81 4.91
CA LYS A 349 4.29 -7.25 4.63
C LYS A 349 3.86 -7.64 3.22
N VAL A 350 2.78 -7.07 2.70
CA VAL A 350 2.35 -7.34 1.31
C VAL A 350 3.30 -6.73 0.29
N LEU A 351 3.85 -5.54 0.55
CA LEU A 351 4.87 -4.94 -0.32
C LEU A 351 6.16 -5.77 -0.35
N GLU A 352 6.60 -6.28 0.81
CA GLU A 352 7.74 -7.19 0.91
C GLU A 352 7.48 -8.49 0.13
N LEU A 353 6.31 -9.12 0.33
CA LEU A 353 5.92 -10.33 -0.40
C LEU A 353 5.88 -10.10 -1.92
N ALA A 354 5.26 -9.00 -2.37
CA ALA A 354 5.20 -8.68 -3.79
C ALA A 354 6.59 -8.44 -4.38
N TRP A 355 7.49 -7.82 -3.60
CA TRP A 355 8.89 -7.63 -3.99
C TRP A 355 9.65 -8.95 -4.13
N ASP A 356 9.51 -9.85 -3.17
CA ASP A 356 10.16 -11.17 -3.22
C ASP A 356 9.68 -11.98 -4.45
N ILE A 357 8.38 -11.94 -4.74
CA ILE A 357 7.80 -12.58 -5.93
C ILE A 357 8.40 -11.99 -7.20
N ILE A 358 8.45 -10.66 -7.35
CA ILE A 358 8.91 -10.04 -8.60
C ILE A 358 10.41 -10.23 -8.82
N VAL A 359 11.24 -10.13 -7.78
CA VAL A 359 12.70 -10.36 -7.86
C VAL A 359 13.00 -11.81 -8.24
N ALA A 360 12.30 -12.76 -7.64
CA ALA A 360 12.41 -14.18 -8.01
C ALA A 360 11.95 -14.43 -9.46
N SER A 361 10.90 -13.73 -9.91
CA SER A 361 10.39 -13.85 -11.29
C SER A 361 11.39 -13.33 -12.31
N ILE A 362 12.00 -12.17 -12.05
CA ILE A 362 13.04 -11.57 -12.89
C ILE A 362 14.25 -12.50 -12.99
N SER A 363 14.70 -13.04 -11.86
CA SER A 363 15.82 -13.98 -11.80
C SER A 363 15.55 -15.25 -12.63
N ALA A 364 14.35 -15.82 -12.49
CA ALA A 364 13.93 -16.99 -13.26
C ALA A 364 13.76 -16.71 -14.76
N SER A 365 13.37 -15.48 -15.13
CA SER A 365 13.24 -15.06 -16.53
C SER A 365 14.60 -14.79 -17.19
N ALA A 366 15.53 -14.15 -16.46
CA ALA A 366 16.87 -13.86 -16.95
C ALA A 366 17.69 -15.14 -17.21
N GLY A 367 17.59 -16.15 -16.35
CA GLY A 367 18.28 -17.43 -16.53
C GLY A 367 17.88 -18.20 -17.79
N LYS A 368 16.66 -17.99 -18.31
CA LYS A 368 16.19 -18.59 -19.56
C LYS A 368 16.83 -17.97 -20.81
N ASN A 369 17.32 -16.73 -20.70
CA ASN A 369 17.83 -15.96 -21.83
C ASN A 369 19.35 -16.07 -22.03
N THR A 370 20.06 -16.79 -21.14
CA THR A 370 21.46 -17.16 -21.36
C THR A 370 21.51 -18.35 -22.31
N PRO A 371 21.90 -18.20 -23.58
CA PRO A 371 22.10 -19.34 -24.46
C PRO A 371 23.18 -20.22 -23.81
N ALA A 372 22.84 -21.49 -23.57
CA ALA A 372 23.80 -22.48 -23.10
C ALA A 372 24.99 -22.44 -24.06
N THR A 373 26.11 -21.90 -23.58
CA THR A 373 27.38 -21.95 -24.31
C THR A 373 27.74 -23.43 -24.33
N GLN A 374 27.43 -24.10 -25.45
CA GLN A 374 27.82 -25.48 -25.68
C GLN A 374 29.34 -25.52 -25.67
N SER A 375 29.92 -25.96 -24.55
CA SER A 375 31.32 -26.40 -24.50
C SER A 375 31.40 -27.69 -25.30
N SER A 376 31.92 -27.57 -26.53
CA SER A 376 32.38 -28.72 -27.33
C SER A 376 33.63 -29.34 -26.71
#